data_AF-A0A0G1QN77-F1
#
_entry.id   AF-A0A0G1QN77-F1
#
_cell.length_a   1.000
_cell.length_b   1.000
_cell.length_c   1.000
_cell.angle_alpha   90.00
_cell.angle_beta   90.00
_cell.angle_gamma   90.00
#
_symmetry.space_group_name_H-M   'P 1'
#
loop_
_entity.id
_entity.type
_entity.pdbx_description
1 polymer ?
#
loop_
_entity_poly.entity_id
_entity_poly.type
_entity_poly.pdbx_seq_one_letter_code
_entity_poly.pdbx_strand_id
1 'polypeptide(L)' 'MGRFKPGDDAHPAIGEVGKFEAVPEERIEVTCGRDILADVVVAIKKVHPYEEATIDVYPLEEI' A
#
# COMPACT_ATOMS: atom_id res chain seq x y z
N MET A 1 -6.23 -4.18 -10.44
CA MET A 1 -4.97 -4.77 -10.96
C MET A 1 -3.84 -3.84 -10.56
N GLY A 2 -3.04 -4.24 -9.59
CA GLY A 2 -1.79 -3.59 -9.25
C GLY A 2 -0.67 -3.99 -10.20
N ARG A 3 0.33 -3.12 -10.37
CA ARG A 3 1.54 -3.43 -11.14
C ARG A 3 2.75 -2.95 -10.39
N PHE A 4 3.78 -3.80 -10.35
CA PHE A 4 5.06 -3.48 -9.74
C PHE A 4 6.19 -4.14 -10.53
N LYS A 5 7.41 -3.67 -10.29
CA LYS A 5 8.63 -4.27 -10.81
C LYS A 5 9.60 -4.40 -9.64
N PRO A 6 9.91 -5.63 -9.18
CA PRO A 6 10.89 -5.80 -8.11
C PRO A 6 12.26 -5.25 -8.54
N GLY A 7 12.90 -4.52 -7.64
CA GLY A 7 14.26 -4.00 -7.82
C GLY A 7 15.31 -5.12 -7.77
N ASP A 8 16.56 -4.79 -8.10
CA ASP A 8 17.63 -5.79 -8.30
C ASP A 8 17.98 -6.60 -7.04
N ASP A 9 17.85 -6.00 -5.85
CA ASP A 9 18.09 -6.66 -4.56
C ASP A 9 16.81 -7.24 -3.91
N ALA A 10 15.69 -7.24 -4.66
CA ALA A 10 14.42 -7.72 -4.13
C ALA A 10 14.38 -9.26 -4.05
N HIS A 11 13.71 -9.76 -3.03
CA HIS A 11 13.41 -11.19 -2.87
C HIS A 11 11.88 -11.39 -2.97
N PRO A 12 11.30 -11.28 -4.18
CA PRO A 12 9.86 -11.19 -4.35
C PRO A 12 9.16 -12.49 -3.96
N ALA A 13 8.12 -12.39 -3.11
CA ALA A 13 7.21 -13.49 -2.86
C ALA A 13 6.30 -13.79 -4.09
N ILE A 14 6.08 -12.77 -4.93
CA ILE A 14 5.31 -12.87 -6.17
C ILE A 14 6.10 -12.18 -7.29
N GLY A 15 6.31 -12.92 -8.39
CA GLY A 15 6.98 -12.41 -9.59
C GLY A 15 8.50 -12.55 -9.60
N GLU A 16 9.14 -11.89 -10.56
CA GLU A 16 10.59 -11.99 -10.79
C GLU A 16 11.31 -10.63 -10.80
N VAL A 17 12.55 -10.62 -10.28
CA VAL A 17 13.43 -9.44 -10.30
C VAL A 17 13.60 -8.91 -11.73
N GLY A 18 13.44 -7.60 -11.89
CA GLY A 18 13.62 -6.95 -13.18
C GLY A 18 12.46 -7.14 -14.17
N LYS A 19 11.41 -7.89 -13.82
CA LYS A 19 10.21 -8.08 -14.65
C LYS A 19 9.00 -7.33 -14.06
N PHE A 20 8.15 -6.84 -14.96
CA PHE A 20 6.88 -6.23 -14.55
C PHE A 20 5.86 -7.32 -14.26
N GLU A 21 5.19 -7.17 -13.13
CA GLU A 21 4.17 -8.08 -12.64
C GLU A 21 2.82 -7.39 -12.56
N ALA A 22 1.75 -8.15 -12.69
CA ALA A 22 0.39 -7.65 -12.57
C ALA A 22 -0.45 -8.60 -11.72
N VAL A 23 -0.99 -8.11 -10.60
CA VAL A 23 -1.76 -8.91 -9.66
C VAL A 23 -3.14 -8.31 -9.42
N PRO A 24 -4.18 -9.12 -9.18
CA PRO A 24 -5.45 -8.63 -8.68
C PRO A 24 -5.24 -7.96 -7.32
N GLU A 25 -5.81 -6.77 -7.14
CA GLU A 25 -5.75 -6.00 -5.89
C GLU A 25 -7.08 -5.31 -5.65
N GLU A 26 -7.38 -5.09 -4.37
CA GLU A 26 -8.53 -4.31 -3.91
C GLU A 26 -8.06 -2.95 -3.40
N ARG A 27 -8.72 -1.88 -3.84
CA ARG A 27 -8.50 -0.54 -3.29
C ARG A 27 -9.48 -0.35 -2.13
N ILE A 28 -8.94 -0.18 -0.93
CA ILE A 28 -9.72 0.09 0.28
C ILE A 28 -9.55 1.57 0.63
N GLU A 29 -10.67 2.27 0.83
CA GLU A 29 -10.71 3.69 1.16
C GLU A 29 -11.46 3.91 2.47
N VAL A 30 -10.90 4.75 3.33
CA VAL A 30 -11.49 5.10 4.63
C VAL A 30 -11.18 6.56 4.94
N THR A 31 -12.09 7.23 5.63
CA THR A 31 -11.87 8.57 6.17
C THR A 31 -11.48 8.49 7.64
N CYS A 32 -10.57 9.36 8.07
CA CYS A 32 -10.17 9.46 9.47
C CYS A 32 -9.88 10.92 9.84
N GLY A 33 -9.95 11.22 11.14
CA GLY A 33 -9.49 12.51 11.65
C GLY A 33 -7.99 12.68 11.46
N ARG A 34 -7.55 13.93 11.22
CA ARG A 34 -6.12 14.25 11.05
C ARG A 34 -5.29 13.89 12.30
N ASP A 35 -5.90 14.00 13.47
CA ASP A 35 -5.31 13.68 14.77
C ASP A 35 -4.98 12.19 14.94
N ILE A 36 -5.75 11.29 14.31
CA ILE A 36 -5.55 9.84 14.40
C ILE A 36 -4.84 9.23 13.18
N LEU A 37 -4.47 10.04 12.18
CA LEU A 37 -3.91 9.56 10.91
C LEU A 37 -2.67 8.67 11.12
N ALA A 38 -1.75 9.07 12.01
CA ALA A 38 -0.54 8.31 12.28
C ALA A 38 -0.86 6.91 12.85
N ASP A 39 -1.80 6.84 13.80
CA ASP A 39 -2.23 5.59 14.42
C ASP A 39 -2.95 4.68 13.42
N VAL A 40 -3.76 5.26 12.52
CA VAL A 40 -4.41 4.53 11.43
C VAL A 40 -3.37 3.90 10.50
N VAL A 41 -2.35 4.65 10.06
CA VAL A 41 -1.29 4.12 9.21
C VAL A 41 -0.51 3.00 9.90
N VAL A 42 -0.20 3.15 11.19
CA VAL A 42 0.47 2.09 11.98
C VAL A 42 -0.41 0.84 12.07
N ALA A 43 -1.71 1.01 12.35
CA ALA A 43 -2.65 -0.10 12.44
C ALA A 43 -2.77 -0.86 11.12
N ILE A 44 -2.86 -0.15 9.99
CA ILE A 44 -2.89 -0.76 8.64
C ILE A 44 -1.61 -1.56 8.41
N LYS A 45 -0.43 -0.96 8.61
CA LYS A 45 0.86 -1.64 8.39
C LYS A 45 1.04 -2.88 9.27
N LYS A 46 0.47 -2.88 10.49
CA LYS A 46 0.57 -4.02 11.41
C LYS A 46 -0.20 -5.26 10.94
N VAL A 47 -1.30 -5.07 10.22
CA VAL A 47 -2.17 -6.17 9.75
C VAL A 47 -2.00 -6.48 8.26
N HIS A 48 -1.34 -5.58 7.51
CA HIS A 48 -1.12 -5.76 6.09
C HIS A 48 -0.16 -6.94 5.83
N PRO A 49 -0.48 -7.84 4.88
CA PRO A 49 0.32 -9.04 4.63
C PRO A 49 1.69 -8.76 4.01
N TYR A 50 1.85 -7.62 3.33
CA TYR A 50 3.10 -7.23 2.68
C TYR A 50 3.92 -6.31 3.56
N GLU A 51 5.26 -6.48 3.51
CA GLU A 51 6.23 -5.66 4.23
C GLU A 51 6.12 -4.17 3.84
N GLU A 52 6.02 -3.89 2.54
CA GLU A 52 5.76 -2.55 2.02
C GLU A 52 4.30 -2.42 1.59
N ALA A 53 3.48 -1.79 2.45
CA ALA A 53 2.10 -1.45 2.14
C ALA A 53 2.02 -0.08 1.42
N THR A 54 1.42 -0.05 0.23
CA THR A 54 1.11 1.19 -0.48
C THR A 54 -0.07 1.89 0.21
N ILE A 55 0.16 3.11 0.72
CA ILE A 55 -0.86 3.90 1.42
C ILE A 55 -0.79 5.33 0.89
N ASP A 56 -1.90 5.81 0.33
CA ASP A 56 -2.09 7.19 -0.06
C ASP A 56 -2.94 7.94 0.98
N VAL A 57 -2.57 9.20 1.25
CA VAL A 57 -3.31 10.06 2.19
C VAL A 57 -3.72 11.34 1.47
N TYR A 58 -5.03 11.57 1.40
CA TYR A 58 -5.62 12.74 0.76
C TYR A 58 -6.33 13.62 1.80
N PRO A 59 -6.02 14.93 1.91
CA PRO A 59 -6.85 15.84 2.69
C PRO A 59 -8.21 16.01 2.02
N LEU A 60 -9.27 16.03 2.83
CA LEU A 60 -10.62 16.32 2.38
C LEU A 60 -11.02 17.71 2.87
N GLU A 61 -11.63 18.49 1.98
CA GLU A 61 -12.15 19.82 2.27
C GLU A 61 -13.68 19.77 2.28
N GLU A 62 -14.31 20.51 3.18
CA GLU A 62 -15.75 20.75 3.13
C GLU A 62 -16.02 21.88 2.12
N ILE A 63 -17.01 21.65 1.23
CA ILE A 63 -17.44 22.62 0.22
C ILE A 63 -18.65 23.40 0.72
#